data_AF-A0A3M1F2A2-F1
#
_entry.id   AF-A0A3M1F2A2-F1
#
_cell.length_a   1.000
_cell.length_b   1.000
_cell.length_c   1.000
_cell.angle_alpha   90.00
_cell.angle_beta   90.00
_cell.angle_gamma   90.00
#
_symmetry.space_group_name_H-M   'P 1'
#
loop_
_entity.id
_entity.type
_entity.pdbx_description
1 polymer ?
#
loop_
_entity_poly.entity_id
_entity_poly.type
_entity_poly.pdbx_seq_one_letter_code
_entity_poly.pdbx_strand_id
1 'polypeptide(L)' 'MVLQAGPIPKHYQLTEILRHRILSGELHPGDRFPTEAELCRTFGVSRGTVRRAL' A
#
# COMPACT_ATOMS: atom_id res chain seq x y z
N MET A 1 3.10 6.78 6.82
CA MET A 1 4.13 5.74 6.60
C MET A 1 4.70 5.87 5.19
N VAL A 2 6.02 5.71 5.04
CA VAL A 2 6.76 5.87 3.77
C VAL A 2 7.57 4.60 3.47
N LEU A 3 7.66 4.21 2.20
CA LEU A 3 8.46 3.06 1.78
C LEU A 3 9.96 3.36 1.90
N GLN A 4 10.72 2.40 2.41
CA GLN A 4 12.16 2.54 2.62
C GLN A 4 12.95 1.68 1.63
N ALA A 5 14.14 2.15 1.27
CA ALA A 5 15.14 1.32 0.61
C ALA A 5 15.72 0.34 1.64
N GLY A 6 15.89 -0.93 1.26
CA GLY A 6 16.38 -1.96 2.17
C GLY A 6 16.14 -3.38 1.68
N PRO A 7 16.47 -4.38 2.49
CA PRO A 7 16.32 -5.79 2.11
C PRO A 7 14.85 -6.22 1.97
N ILE A 8 13.92 -5.48 2.58
CA ILE A 8 12.50 -5.77 2.50
C ILE A 8 11.95 -5.23 1.18
N PRO A 9 11.34 -6.07 0.33
CA PRO A 9 10.76 -5.62 -0.93
C PRO A 9 9.66 -4.57 -0.75
N LYS A 10 9.60 -3.58 -1.66
CA LYS A 10 8.61 -2.49 -1.61
C LYS A 10 7.15 -2.96 -1.62
N HIS A 11 6.84 -4.04 -2.33
CA HIS A 11 5.47 -4.59 -2.37
C HIS A 11 5.05 -5.13 -1.01
N TYR A 12 5.95 -5.86 -0.32
CA TYR A 12 5.70 -6.34 1.04
C TYR A 12 5.49 -5.19 2.01
N GLN A 13 6.36 -4.17 1.98
CA GLN A 13 6.19 -2.97 2.80
C GLN A 13 4.84 -2.28 2.54
N LEU A 14 4.41 -2.19 1.28
CA LEU A 14 3.12 -1.62 0.92
C LEU A 14 1.95 -2.46 1.48
N THR A 15 2.02 -3.79 1.40
CA THR A 15 1.03 -4.69 2.00
C THR A 15 0.89 -4.45 3.51
N GLU A 16 2.01 -4.35 4.24
CA GLU A 16 1.98 -4.10 5.68
C GLU A 16 1.35 -2.75 6.02
N ILE A 17 1.68 -1.69 5.26
CA ILE A 17 1.07 -0.37 5.43
C ILE A 17 -0.44 -0.45 5.21
N LEU A 18 -0.90 -1.07 4.12
CA LEU A 18 -2.33 -1.19 3.82
C LEU A 18 -3.07 -2.02 4.88
N ARG A 19 -2.44 -3.11 5.35
CA ARG A 19 -2.99 -3.93 6.44
C ARG A 19 -3.13 -3.13 7.73
N HIS A 20 -2.10 -2.35 8.08
CA HIS A 20 -2.16 -1.48 9.26
C HIS A 20 -3.32 -0.48 9.16
N ARG A 21 -3.58 0.11 7.98
CA ARG A 21 -4.72 1.03 7.79
C ARG A 21 -6.07 0.36 8.03
N ILE A 22 -6.23 -0.88 7.60
CA ILE A 22 -7.45 -1.65 7.87
C ILE A 22 -7.57 -1.95 9.37
N LEU A 23 -6.51 -2.43 10.00
CA LEU A 23 -6.52 -2.83 11.41
C LEU A 23 -6.64 -1.66 12.38
N SER A 24 -6.12 -0.48 12.02
CA SER A 24 -6.24 0.75 12.81
C SER A 24 -7.60 1.43 12.66
N GLY A 25 -8.45 0.98 11.73
CA GLY A 25 -9.72 1.64 11.42
C GLY A 25 -9.56 2.90 10.56
N GLU A 26 -8.41 3.14 9.95
CA GLU A 26 -8.29 4.19 8.92
C GLU A 26 -9.07 3.83 7.64
N LEU A 27 -9.26 2.54 7.38
CA LEU A 27 -10.10 2.01 6.29
C LEU A 27 -11.16 1.09 6.88
N HIS A 28 -12.43 1.49 6.76
CA HIS A 28 -13.56 0.69 7.22
C HIS A 28 -14.11 -0.21 6.11
N PRO A 29 -14.77 -1.33 6.47
CA PRO A 29 -15.56 -2.09 5.51
C PRO A 29 -16.61 -1.20 4.83
N GLY A 30 -16.59 -1.18 3.50
CA GLY A 30 -17.47 -0.33 2.68
C GLY A 30 -16.84 0.99 2.24
N ASP A 31 -15.72 1.40 2.84
CA ASP A 31 -14.95 2.53 2.35
C ASP A 31 -14.34 2.22 0.99
N ARG A 32 -14.21 3.26 0.17
CA ARG A 32 -13.51 3.13 -1.10
C ARG A 32 -12.03 2.86 -0.84
N PHE A 33 -11.59 1.67 -1.23
CA PHE A 33 -10.18 1.33 -1.22
C PHE A 33 -9.41 2.17 -2.26
N PRO A 34 -8.17 2.63 -1.97
CA PRO A 34 -7.36 3.37 -2.92
C PRO A 34 -7.14 2.56 -4.21
N THR A 35 -7.31 3.21 -5.36
CA THR A 35 -7.02 2.60 -6.66
C THR A 35 -5.53 2.36 -6.85
N GLU A 36 -5.16 1.45 -7.75
CA GLU A 36 -3.73 1.22 -8.05
C GLU A 36 -3.00 2.51 -8.46
N ALA A 37 -3.67 3.39 -9.22
CA ALA A 37 -3.11 4.65 -9.66
C ALA A 37 -2.85 5.62 -8.50
N GLU A 38 -3.77 5.69 -7.53
CA GLU A 38 -3.60 6.49 -6.31
C GLU A 38 -2.48 5.94 -5.45
N LEU A 39 -2.36 4.62 -5.31
CA LEU A 39 -1.26 3.96 -4.58
C LEU A 39 0.08 4.21 -5.26
N CYS A 40 0.16 4.09 -6.59
CA CYS A 40 1.38 4.40 -7.35
C CYS A 40 1.84 5.84 -7.11
N ARG A 41 0.90 6.81 -7.17
CA ARG A 41 1.20 8.23 -6.94
C ARG A 41 1.60 8.50 -5.50
N THR A 42 0.89 7.93 -4.53
CA THR A 42 1.12 8.16 -3.10
C THR A 42 2.47 7.61 -2.64
N PHE A 43 2.84 6.41 -3.13
CA PHE A 43 4.03 5.70 -2.65
C PHE A 43 5.20 5.74 -3.63
N GLY A 44 5.05 6.38 -4.80
CA GLY A 44 6.11 6.49 -5.80
C GLY A 44 6.59 5.14 -6.34
N VAL A 45 5.67 4.21 -6.57
CA VAL A 45 5.98 2.83 -7.02
C VAL A 45 5.32 2.50 -8.35
N SER A 46 5.85 1.49 -9.03
CA SER A 46 5.26 0.98 -10.28
C SER A 46 3.94 0.24 -10.02
N ARG A 47 3.06 0.20 -11.03
CA ARG A 47 1.83 -0.62 -10.99
C ARG A 47 2.10 -2.09 -10.67
N GLY A 48 3.20 -2.65 -11.18
CA GLY A 48 3.60 -4.03 -10.88
C GLY A 48 3.95 -4.25 -9.40
N THR A 49 4.47 -3.23 -8.72
CA THR A 49 4.70 -3.28 -7.26
C THR A 49 3.39 -3.23 -6.50
N VAL A 50 2.46 -2.37 -6.92
CA VAL A 50 1.12 -2.27 -6.31
C VAL A 50 0.32 -3.56 -6.51
N ARG A 51 0.28 -4.11 -7.73
CA ARG A 51 -0.40 -5.39 -8.01
C ARG A 51 0.15 -6.59 -7.24
N ARG A 52 1.41 -6.54 -6.80
CA ARG A 52 1.99 -7.57 -5.92
C ARG A 52 1.65 -7.35 -4.44
N ALA A 53 1.23 -6.15 -4.07
CA ALA A 53 0.95 -5.78 -2.69
C ALA A 53 -0.52 -5.95 -2.30
N LEU A 54 -1.42 -5.85 -3.30
CA LEU A 54 -2.84 -6.17 -3.22
C LEU A 54 -3.06 -7.69 -3.31
#